data_AF-A0A353KSB0-F1
#
_entry.id   AF-A0A353KSB0-F1
#
_cell.length_a   1.000
_cell.length_b   1.000
_cell.length_c   1.000
_cell.angle_alpha   90.00
_cell.angle_beta   90.00
_cell.angle_gamma   90.00
#
_symmetry.space_group_name_H-M   'P 1'
#
loop_
_entity.id
_entity.type
_entity.pdbx_description
1 polymer ?
#
loop_
_entity_poly.entity_id
_entity_poly.type
_entity_poly.pdbx_seq_one_letter_code
_entity_poly.pdbx_strand_id
1 'polypeptide(L)'
;YAKGVIALARKLNGEFGVNFVQLADEFYFTAGEKVEDYEFYGEFPQIENGIGMTAKFDRELKNSLEIRENRKSFLLICGASAAEYIRKAGKLAESYIKGSKIETLAVENKFFGPTVNCTGLLTASDIADAAEKYGEDYDCLVMPKHVMRENTELFLDGLTLTDLKNRLKKEIRITDGTGYGFFETLSE
;
A
#
# COMPACT_ATOMS: atom_id res chain seq x y z
N TYR A 1 4.38 -5.58 22.02
CA TYR A 1 3.01 -6.08 22.30
C TYR A 1 2.47 -6.87 21.10
N ALA A 2 2.59 -6.38 19.86
CA ALA A 2 2.00 -7.01 18.67
C ALA A 2 2.32 -8.51 18.51
N LYS A 3 3.59 -8.93 18.65
CA LYS A 3 3.99 -10.35 18.64
C LYS A 3 3.21 -11.23 19.63
N GLY A 4 2.97 -10.71 20.85
CA GLY A 4 2.22 -11.43 21.87
C GLY A 4 0.73 -11.57 21.51
N VAL A 5 0.14 -10.54 20.90
CA VAL A 5 -1.24 -10.58 20.41
C VAL A 5 -1.38 -11.58 19.26
N ILE A 6 -0.45 -11.58 18.31
CA ILE A 6 -0.39 -12.56 17.21
C ILE A 6 -0.28 -13.99 17.74
N ALA A 7 0.64 -14.23 18.68
CA ALA A 7 0.79 -15.55 19.28
C ALA A 7 -0.47 -16.03 20.00
N LEU A 8 -1.16 -15.13 20.72
CA LEU A 8 -2.42 -15.45 21.39
C LEU A 8 -3.54 -15.75 20.38
N ALA A 9 -3.67 -14.93 19.32
CA ALA A 9 -4.67 -15.16 18.27
C ALA A 9 -4.46 -16.51 17.58
N ARG A 10 -3.22 -16.84 17.20
CA ARG A 10 -2.86 -18.15 16.62
C ARG A 10 -3.19 -19.31 17.57
N LYS A 11 -2.88 -19.15 18.87
CA LYS A 11 -3.22 -20.14 19.89
C LYS A 11 -4.73 -20.38 19.98
N LEU A 12 -5.52 -19.31 20.07
CA LEU A 12 -6.99 -19.41 20.12
C LEU A 12 -7.55 -20.08 18.86
N ASN A 13 -7.09 -19.68 17.68
CA ASN A 13 -7.53 -20.32 16.43
C ASN A 13 -7.21 -21.82 16.39
N GLY A 14 -6.05 -22.23 16.93
CA GLY A 14 -5.70 -23.64 17.09
C GLY A 14 -6.61 -24.39 18.07
N GLU A 15 -6.99 -23.76 19.19
CA GLU A 15 -7.90 -24.35 20.18
C GLU A 15 -9.33 -24.51 19.66
N PHE A 16 -9.84 -23.54 18.90
CA PHE A 16 -11.20 -23.59 18.33
C PHE A 16 -11.27 -24.36 16.99
N GLY A 17 -10.14 -24.67 16.36
CA GLY A 17 -10.09 -25.37 15.07
C GLY A 17 -10.65 -24.57 13.89
N VAL A 18 -10.85 -23.27 14.07
CA VAL A 18 -11.37 -22.33 13.07
C VAL A 18 -10.62 -21.00 13.21
N ASN A 19 -10.56 -20.22 12.13
CA ASN A 19 -9.93 -18.89 12.12
C ASN A 19 -10.86 -17.84 12.76
N PHE A 20 -11.14 -18.02 14.04
CA PHE A 20 -12.08 -17.20 14.82
C PHE A 20 -11.56 -15.77 15.05
N VAL A 21 -10.25 -15.62 15.31
CA VAL A 21 -9.58 -14.34 15.55
C VAL A 21 -8.74 -13.99 14.34
N GLN A 22 -9.14 -12.94 13.61
CA GLN A 22 -8.38 -12.39 12.49
C GLN A 22 -7.89 -10.98 12.87
N LEU A 23 -6.57 -10.78 12.89
CA LEU A 23 -5.97 -9.49 13.24
C LEU A 23 -5.83 -8.60 12.00
N ALA A 24 -5.92 -7.28 12.22
CA ALA A 24 -5.58 -6.31 11.19
C ALA A 24 -4.09 -6.41 10.81
N ASP A 25 -3.79 -6.11 9.56
CA ASP A 25 -2.46 -6.25 8.95
C ASP A 25 -1.39 -5.44 9.70
N GLU A 26 -1.79 -4.33 10.32
CA GLU A 26 -0.92 -3.46 11.12
C GLU A 26 -0.26 -4.20 12.31
N PHE A 27 -0.93 -5.20 12.90
CA PHE A 27 -0.30 -6.01 13.96
C PHE A 27 0.92 -6.76 13.42
N TYR A 28 0.83 -7.32 12.22
CA TYR A 28 1.92 -8.05 11.58
C TYR A 28 3.05 -7.11 11.18
N PHE A 29 2.72 -5.96 10.58
CA PHE A 29 3.71 -4.93 10.23
C PHE A 29 4.47 -4.43 11.47
N THR A 30 3.75 -4.12 12.56
CA THR A 30 4.35 -3.70 13.83
C THR A 30 5.22 -4.78 14.45
N ALA A 31 4.87 -6.05 14.24
CA ALA A 31 5.64 -7.19 14.71
C ALA A 31 6.86 -7.52 13.82
N GLY A 32 6.93 -6.97 12.60
CA GLY A 32 7.86 -7.43 11.57
C GLY A 32 7.60 -8.89 11.16
N GLU A 33 6.35 -9.34 11.27
CA GLU A 33 5.92 -10.69 10.90
C GLU A 33 5.16 -10.68 9.58
N LYS A 34 5.18 -11.82 8.88
CA LYS A 34 4.35 -12.03 7.71
C LYS A 34 2.88 -12.10 8.14
N VAL A 35 2.00 -11.47 7.37
CA VAL A 35 0.55 -11.70 7.47
C VAL A 35 0.22 -13.17 7.17
N GLU A 36 -0.95 -13.61 7.64
CA GLU A 36 -1.43 -14.96 7.33
C GLU A 36 -1.69 -15.13 5.82
N ASP A 37 -1.74 -16.37 5.35
CA ASP A 37 -1.99 -16.65 3.93
C ASP A 37 -3.44 -16.36 3.52
N TYR A 38 -3.69 -16.24 2.20
CA TYR A 38 -4.99 -15.86 1.63
C TYR A 38 -6.15 -16.71 2.19
N GLU A 39 -5.96 -18.03 2.28
CA GLU A 39 -6.99 -18.98 2.72
C GLU A 39 -7.40 -18.78 4.18
N PHE A 40 -6.55 -18.16 5.00
CA PHE A 40 -6.85 -17.88 6.41
C PHE A 40 -8.08 -16.98 6.58
N TYR A 41 -8.26 -16.04 5.65
CA TYR A 41 -9.25 -14.97 5.73
C TYR A 41 -10.62 -15.36 5.15
N GLY A 42 -10.71 -16.49 4.42
CA GLY A 42 -11.94 -16.94 3.77
C GLY A 42 -12.47 -15.91 2.76
N GLU A 43 -13.71 -15.45 2.96
CA GLU A 43 -14.37 -14.46 2.08
C GLU A 43 -13.98 -13.00 2.39
N PHE A 44 -12.98 -12.77 3.27
CA PHE A 44 -12.52 -11.44 3.68
C PHE A 44 -13.65 -10.50 4.20
N PRO A 45 -14.46 -10.94 5.19
CA PRO A 45 -15.66 -10.20 5.62
C PRO A 45 -15.39 -8.83 6.25
N GLN A 46 -14.13 -8.55 6.63
CA GLN A 46 -13.71 -7.31 7.30
C GLN A 46 -12.55 -6.62 6.58
N ILE A 47 -12.43 -6.80 5.26
CA ILE A 47 -11.32 -6.24 4.50
C ILE A 47 -11.22 -4.72 4.61
N GLU A 48 -12.36 -4.04 4.68
CA GLU A 48 -12.46 -2.57 4.87
C GLU A 48 -11.85 -2.09 6.19
N ASN A 49 -11.68 -2.99 7.17
CA ASN A 49 -11.05 -2.68 8.46
C ASN A 49 -9.55 -3.01 8.48
N GLY A 50 -8.93 -3.24 7.32
CA GLY A 50 -7.51 -3.57 7.23
C GLY A 50 -7.17 -5.00 7.62
N ILE A 51 -8.14 -5.93 7.53
CA ILE A 51 -7.95 -7.34 7.88
C ILE A 51 -7.82 -8.16 6.58
N GLY A 52 -6.61 -8.65 6.29
CA GLY A 52 -6.35 -9.52 5.15
C GLY A 52 -6.14 -8.79 3.82
N MET A 53 -6.07 -7.45 3.82
CA MET A 53 -5.80 -6.66 2.60
C MET A 53 -4.49 -7.08 1.95
N THR A 54 -3.45 -7.28 2.76
CA THR A 54 -2.10 -7.69 2.35
C THR A 54 -2.12 -9.09 1.74
N ALA A 55 -2.81 -10.03 2.37
CA ALA A 55 -2.90 -11.41 1.88
C ALA A 55 -3.65 -11.48 0.53
N LYS A 56 -4.74 -10.71 0.41
CA LYS A 56 -5.48 -10.56 -0.86
C LYS A 56 -4.60 -9.94 -1.93
N PHE A 57 -3.96 -8.81 -1.63
CA PHE A 57 -3.05 -8.12 -2.54
C PHE A 57 -1.91 -9.02 -3.00
N ASP A 58 -1.26 -9.75 -2.09
CA ASP A 58 -0.15 -10.65 -2.41
C ASP A 58 -0.58 -11.75 -3.39
N ARG A 59 -1.78 -12.32 -3.19
CA ARG A 59 -2.34 -13.33 -4.09
C ARG A 59 -2.58 -12.74 -5.48
N GLU A 60 -3.21 -11.58 -5.54
CA GLU A 60 -3.54 -10.87 -6.79
C GLU A 60 -2.28 -10.44 -7.54
N LEU A 61 -1.29 -9.88 -6.83
CA LEU A 61 0.00 -9.48 -7.41
C LEU A 61 0.70 -10.70 -7.98
N LYS A 62 0.84 -11.78 -7.22
CA LYS A 62 1.50 -13.00 -7.72
C LYS A 62 0.81 -13.58 -8.96
N ASN A 63 -0.50 -13.46 -9.04
CA ASN A 63 -1.28 -13.92 -10.20
C ASN A 63 -1.17 -12.97 -11.40
N SER A 64 -0.78 -11.71 -11.21
CA SER A 64 -0.60 -10.72 -12.28
C SER A 64 0.81 -10.69 -12.86
N LEU A 65 1.80 -11.25 -12.16
CA LEU A 65 3.20 -11.20 -12.59
C LEU A 65 3.42 -11.91 -13.93
N GLU A 66 3.88 -11.13 -14.89
CA GLU A 66 4.38 -11.63 -16.18
C GLU A 66 5.51 -10.73 -16.69
N ILE A 67 6.35 -11.25 -17.58
CA ILE A 67 7.50 -10.46 -18.06
C ILE A 67 7.00 -9.29 -18.92
N ARG A 68 7.38 -8.07 -18.51
CA ARG A 68 7.07 -6.81 -19.18
C ARG A 68 8.35 -6.00 -19.41
N GLU A 69 8.28 -5.01 -20.30
CA GLU A 69 9.35 -4.03 -20.48
C GLU A 69 8.78 -2.64 -20.25
N ASN A 70 9.38 -1.90 -19.32
CA ASN A 70 9.04 -0.52 -19.06
C ASN A 70 10.29 0.19 -18.53
N ARG A 71 10.67 1.31 -19.14
CA ARG A 71 11.88 2.04 -18.76
C ARG A 71 11.62 3.22 -17.82
N LYS A 72 10.37 3.40 -17.38
CA LYS A 72 10.00 4.41 -16.41
C LYS A 72 10.53 4.08 -15.02
N SER A 73 10.79 5.13 -14.27
CA SER A 73 11.06 5.10 -12.84
C SER A 73 9.82 5.48 -12.06
N PHE A 74 9.46 4.65 -11.08
CA PHE A 74 8.25 4.77 -10.28
C PHE A 74 8.59 5.02 -8.81
N LEU A 75 7.89 5.96 -8.20
CA LEU A 75 7.93 6.19 -6.76
C LEU A 75 6.57 5.85 -6.16
N LEU A 76 6.53 4.73 -5.43
CA LEU A 76 5.35 4.25 -4.73
C LEU A 76 5.13 5.07 -3.46
N ILE A 77 3.98 5.72 -3.36
CA ILE A 77 3.59 6.55 -2.22
C ILE A 77 2.74 5.72 -1.26
N CYS A 78 3.15 5.67 0.00
CA CYS A 78 2.40 4.98 1.06
C CYS A 78 2.63 5.61 2.43
N GLY A 79 1.78 5.27 3.40
CA GLY A 79 1.99 5.62 4.80
C GLY A 79 3.12 4.80 5.42
N ALA A 80 3.73 5.33 6.48
CA ALA A 80 4.90 4.72 7.11
C ALA A 80 4.67 3.27 7.61
N SER A 81 3.46 2.91 8.05
CA SER A 81 3.19 1.54 8.54
C SER A 81 3.27 0.47 7.45
N ALA A 82 2.96 0.83 6.19
CA ALA A 82 2.99 -0.11 5.06
C ALA A 82 4.30 -0.06 4.27
N ALA A 83 5.22 0.86 4.60
CA ALA A 83 6.37 1.17 3.75
C ALA A 83 7.32 -0.01 3.51
N GLU A 84 7.59 -0.83 4.52
CA GLU A 84 8.44 -2.02 4.35
C GLU A 84 7.78 -3.05 3.42
N TYR A 85 6.47 -3.25 3.58
CA TYR A 85 5.71 -4.17 2.75
C TYR A 85 5.63 -3.70 1.29
N ILE A 86 5.23 -2.44 1.07
CA ILE A 86 5.13 -1.86 -0.28
C ILE A 86 6.49 -1.87 -0.99
N ARG A 87 7.59 -1.66 -0.26
CA ARG A 87 8.94 -1.79 -0.83
C ARG A 87 9.21 -3.21 -1.33
N LYS A 88 8.84 -4.24 -0.56
CA LYS A 88 8.98 -5.65 -0.99
C LYS A 88 8.11 -5.94 -2.20
N ALA A 89 6.86 -5.48 -2.23
CA ALA A 89 5.95 -5.63 -3.37
C ALA A 89 6.48 -4.93 -4.63
N GLY A 90 7.00 -3.71 -4.50
CA GLY A 90 7.63 -2.96 -5.57
C GLY A 90 8.87 -3.67 -6.14
N LYS A 91 9.74 -4.21 -5.28
CA LYS A 91 10.90 -5.01 -5.72
C LYS A 91 10.51 -6.32 -6.39
N LEU A 92 9.42 -6.94 -5.96
CA LEU A 92 8.86 -8.11 -6.66
C LEU A 92 8.40 -7.71 -8.07
N ALA A 93 7.62 -6.65 -8.22
CA ALA A 93 7.17 -6.16 -9.54
C ALA A 93 8.36 -5.75 -10.44
N GLU A 94 9.34 -5.03 -9.89
CA GLU A 94 10.57 -4.60 -10.60
C GLU A 94 11.33 -5.79 -11.19
N SER A 95 11.34 -6.94 -10.52
CA SER A 95 12.00 -8.16 -11.02
C SER A 95 11.34 -8.78 -12.27
N TYR A 96 10.08 -8.42 -12.55
CA TYR A 96 9.33 -8.87 -13.73
C TYR A 96 9.20 -7.78 -14.82
N ILE A 97 9.37 -6.51 -14.44
CA ILE A 97 9.25 -5.36 -15.35
C ILE A 97 10.65 -4.88 -15.73
N LYS A 98 11.18 -5.42 -16.82
CA LYS A 98 12.55 -5.16 -17.29
C LYS A 98 12.75 -3.69 -17.64
N GLY A 99 13.82 -3.12 -17.10
CA GLY A 99 14.22 -1.72 -17.34
C GLY A 99 13.57 -0.73 -16.38
N SER A 100 12.65 -1.15 -15.53
CA SER A 100 12.00 -0.26 -14.57
C SER A 100 12.90 -0.01 -13.37
N LYS A 101 12.65 1.11 -12.70
CA LYS A 101 13.20 1.41 -11.38
C LYS A 101 12.03 1.70 -10.45
N ILE A 102 11.84 0.91 -9.41
CA ILE A 102 10.70 1.03 -8.50
C ILE A 102 11.22 1.24 -7.08
N GLU A 103 10.90 2.38 -6.50
CA GLU A 103 11.23 2.72 -5.12
C GLU A 103 9.98 3.11 -4.34
N THR A 104 10.09 3.14 -3.01
CA THR A 104 8.97 3.45 -2.12
C THR A 104 9.29 4.63 -1.23
N LEU A 105 8.42 5.63 -1.27
CA LEU A 105 8.44 6.78 -0.38
C LEU A 105 7.38 6.61 0.71
N ALA A 106 7.85 6.45 1.94
CA ALA A 106 7.00 6.55 3.13
C ALA A 106 6.71 8.03 3.40
N VAL A 107 5.43 8.39 3.38
CA VAL A 107 4.99 9.74 3.69
C VAL A 107 4.60 9.80 5.16
N GLU A 108 5.16 10.78 5.86
CA GLU A 108 4.78 11.13 7.21
C GLU A 108 3.49 11.96 7.17
N ASN A 109 2.49 11.56 7.96
CA ASN A 109 1.25 12.30 8.07
C ASN A 109 1.44 13.50 9.01
N LYS A 110 1.54 14.70 8.47
CA LYS A 110 1.64 15.93 9.27
C LYS A 110 0.25 16.47 9.62
N PHE A 111 -0.74 16.22 8.76
CA PHE A 111 -2.10 16.74 8.93
C PHE A 111 -2.80 16.19 10.18
N PHE A 112 -2.82 14.85 10.34
CA PHE A 112 -3.38 14.18 11.51
C PHE A 112 -2.33 13.84 12.58
N GLY A 113 -1.04 14.05 12.26
CA GLY A 113 0.09 13.81 13.13
C GLY A 113 0.78 12.46 12.88
N PRO A 114 2.07 12.33 13.25
CA PRO A 114 2.94 11.24 12.80
C PRO A 114 2.57 9.86 13.34
N THR A 115 1.71 9.80 14.37
CA THR A 115 1.16 8.54 14.89
C THR A 115 0.09 7.95 13.98
N VAL A 116 -0.50 8.76 13.09
CA VAL A 116 -1.50 8.33 12.10
C VAL A 116 -0.76 7.95 10.81
N ASN A 117 -0.30 6.70 10.72
CA ASN A 117 0.73 6.30 9.77
C ASN A 117 0.22 5.43 8.59
N CYS A 118 -1.09 5.21 8.47
CA CYS A 118 -1.66 4.41 7.40
C CYS A 118 -1.81 5.22 6.10
N THR A 119 -1.74 4.53 4.95
CA THR A 119 -1.78 5.18 3.63
C THR A 119 -3.08 5.94 3.38
N GLY A 120 -4.23 5.39 3.78
CA GLY A 120 -5.54 5.99 3.48
C GLY A 120 -5.86 7.28 4.22
N LEU A 121 -5.01 7.69 5.18
CA LEU A 121 -5.17 8.93 5.93
C LEU A 121 -4.15 10.01 5.54
N LEU A 122 -3.34 9.77 4.50
CA LEU A 122 -2.46 10.78 3.93
C LEU A 122 -3.26 11.87 3.20
N THR A 123 -2.80 13.11 3.30
CA THR A 123 -3.37 14.23 2.56
C THR A 123 -2.57 14.56 1.30
N ALA A 124 -3.16 15.33 0.38
CA ALA A 124 -2.44 15.81 -0.80
C ALA A 124 -1.24 16.68 -0.37
N SER A 125 -1.41 17.48 0.68
CA SER A 125 -0.33 18.32 1.23
C SER A 125 0.83 17.49 1.76
N ASP A 126 0.57 16.42 2.52
CA ASP A 126 1.62 15.52 3.03
C ASP A 126 2.40 14.85 1.88
N ILE A 127 1.66 14.35 0.88
CA ILE A 127 2.23 13.70 -0.30
C ILE A 127 3.07 14.69 -1.10
N ALA A 128 2.55 15.90 -1.33
CA ALA A 128 3.25 16.93 -2.09
C ALA A 128 4.56 17.34 -1.42
N ASP A 129 4.52 17.64 -0.12
CA ASP A 129 5.71 18.01 0.66
C ASP A 129 6.80 16.93 0.60
N ALA A 130 6.41 15.66 0.68
CA ALA A 130 7.35 14.54 0.61
C ALA A 130 7.88 14.34 -0.81
N ALA A 131 7.02 14.40 -1.82
CA ALA A 131 7.40 14.20 -3.22
C ALA A 131 8.24 15.35 -3.78
N GLU A 132 8.04 16.60 -3.34
CA GLU A 132 8.90 17.73 -3.71
C GLU A 132 10.34 17.52 -3.24
N LYS A 133 10.53 16.82 -2.11
CA LYS A 133 11.87 16.56 -1.55
C LYS A 133 12.58 15.34 -2.15
N TYR A 134 11.83 14.31 -2.53
CA TYR A 134 12.41 12.99 -2.88
C TYR A 134 11.95 12.44 -4.23
N GLY A 135 10.98 13.07 -4.87
CA GLY A 135 10.32 12.56 -6.07
C GLY A 135 10.91 13.05 -7.39
N GLU A 136 11.81 14.04 -7.39
CA GLU A 136 12.35 14.67 -8.61
C GLU A 136 12.95 13.65 -9.59
N ASP A 137 13.68 12.67 -9.09
CA ASP A 137 14.39 11.64 -9.87
C ASP A 137 13.50 10.53 -10.46
N TYR A 138 12.18 10.60 -10.27
CA TYR A 138 11.24 9.58 -10.72
C TYR A 138 10.25 10.12 -11.77
N ASP A 139 10.01 9.34 -12.82
CA ASP A 139 9.10 9.70 -13.92
C ASP A 139 7.65 9.76 -13.45
N CYS A 140 7.24 8.85 -12.56
CA CYS A 140 5.85 8.70 -12.13
C CYS A 140 5.71 8.45 -10.63
N LEU A 141 4.78 9.16 -10.00
CA LEU A 141 4.29 8.85 -8.65
C LEU A 141 3.10 7.91 -8.73
N VAL A 142 3.12 6.85 -7.94
CA VAL A 142 2.04 5.85 -7.91
C VAL A 142 1.47 5.78 -6.51
N MET A 143 0.15 5.93 -6.39
CA MET A 143 -0.55 5.87 -5.10
C MET A 143 -1.89 5.17 -5.23
N PRO A 144 -2.39 4.50 -4.18
CA PRO A 144 -3.69 3.85 -4.24
C PRO A 144 -4.82 4.88 -4.16
N LYS A 145 -5.96 4.59 -4.79
CA LYS A 145 -7.17 5.43 -4.71
C LYS A 145 -7.62 5.73 -3.28
N HIS A 146 -7.26 4.87 -2.33
CA HIS A 146 -7.60 4.97 -0.91
C HIS A 146 -7.02 6.21 -0.21
N VAL A 147 -6.06 6.94 -0.81
CA VAL A 147 -5.62 8.27 -0.32
C VAL A 147 -6.66 9.37 -0.55
N MET A 148 -7.67 9.10 -1.39
CA MET A 148 -8.77 10.03 -1.70
C MET A 148 -10.06 9.51 -1.06
N ARG A 149 -10.99 10.43 -0.84
CA ARG A 149 -12.34 10.12 -0.37
C ARG A 149 -13.04 9.25 -1.40
N GLU A 150 -13.76 8.25 -0.89
CA GLU A 150 -14.43 7.24 -1.71
C GLU A 150 -15.28 7.87 -2.84
N ASN A 151 -15.13 7.34 -4.05
CA ASN A 151 -15.86 7.78 -5.24
C ASN A 151 -15.63 9.26 -5.63
N THR A 152 -14.51 9.86 -5.22
CA THR A 152 -14.12 11.23 -5.58
C THR A 152 -12.62 11.35 -5.87
N GLU A 153 -12.19 12.50 -6.39
CA GLU A 153 -10.77 12.87 -6.51
C GLU A 153 -10.32 13.82 -5.38
N LEU A 154 -11.05 13.89 -4.26
CA LEU A 154 -10.78 14.79 -3.15
C LEU A 154 -9.97 14.10 -2.05
N PHE A 155 -8.90 14.74 -1.60
CA PHE A 155 -8.13 14.32 -0.45
C PHE A 155 -8.78 14.80 0.86
N LEU A 156 -8.26 14.35 2.01
CA LEU A 156 -8.83 14.70 3.31
C LEU A 156 -8.66 16.17 3.68
N ASP A 157 -7.61 16.83 3.16
CA ASP A 157 -7.35 18.28 3.30
C ASP A 157 -8.16 19.15 2.33
N GLY A 158 -9.01 18.54 1.49
CA GLY A 158 -9.90 19.24 0.56
C GLY A 158 -9.27 19.61 -0.79
N LEU A 159 -8.02 19.26 -1.03
CA LEU A 159 -7.39 19.40 -2.34
C LEU A 159 -7.84 18.30 -3.29
N THR A 160 -7.80 18.56 -4.61
CA THR A 160 -8.10 17.58 -5.65
C THR A 160 -6.83 16.90 -6.17
N LEU A 161 -6.99 15.76 -6.87
CA LEU A 161 -5.90 15.16 -7.65
C LEU A 161 -5.32 16.12 -8.69
N THR A 162 -6.16 16.99 -9.26
CA THR A 162 -5.71 18.03 -10.20
C THR A 162 -4.81 19.05 -9.51
N ASP A 163 -5.15 19.49 -8.29
CA ASP A 163 -4.30 20.40 -7.51
C ASP A 163 -2.93 19.77 -7.21
N LEU A 164 -2.92 18.50 -6.81
CA LEU A 164 -1.68 17.77 -6.55
C LEU A 164 -0.81 17.64 -7.82
N LYS A 165 -1.41 17.28 -8.96
CA LYS A 165 -0.70 17.22 -10.26
C LYS A 165 -0.14 18.57 -10.67
N ASN A 166 -0.91 19.65 -10.50
CA ASN A 166 -0.48 21.01 -10.82
C ASN A 166 0.67 21.47 -9.93
N ARG A 167 0.65 21.11 -8.64
CA ARG A 167 1.71 21.44 -7.68
C ARG A 167 3.01 20.71 -8.02
N LEU A 168 2.93 19.40 -8.25
CA LEU A 168 4.12 18.56 -8.46
C LEU A 168 4.67 18.57 -9.89
N LYS A 169 3.83 18.95 -10.88
CA LYS A 169 4.16 18.91 -12.32
C LYS A 169 4.74 17.55 -12.75
N LYS A 170 4.22 16.45 -12.16
CA LYS A 170 4.65 15.07 -12.40
C LYS A 170 3.48 14.20 -12.84
N GLU A 171 3.80 13.12 -13.55
CA GLU A 171 2.83 12.07 -13.83
C GLU A 171 2.42 11.40 -12.52
N ILE A 172 1.13 11.37 -12.22
CA ILE A 172 0.57 10.67 -11.06
C ILE A 172 -0.41 9.63 -11.57
N ARG A 173 -0.13 8.36 -11.25
CA ARG A 173 -1.02 7.23 -11.54
C ARG A 173 -1.67 6.72 -10.26
N ILE A 174 -2.95 6.42 -10.36
CA ILE A 174 -3.76 5.93 -9.25
C ILE A 174 -4.02 4.44 -9.45
N THR A 175 -3.64 3.62 -8.47
CA THR A 175 -3.99 2.19 -8.48
C THR A 175 -5.35 1.98 -7.84
N ASP A 176 -6.09 0.97 -8.28
CA ASP A 176 -7.35 0.58 -7.64
C ASP A 176 -7.18 -0.02 -6.23
N GLY A 177 -5.94 -0.34 -5.85
CA GLY A 177 -5.55 -0.91 -4.56
C GLY A 177 -5.50 -2.45 -4.55
N THR A 178 -5.73 -3.09 -5.70
CA THR A 178 -5.55 -4.53 -5.90
C THR A 178 -4.13 -4.86 -6.33
N GLY A 179 -3.71 -6.10 -6.15
CA GLY A 179 -2.42 -6.57 -6.65
C GLY A 179 -2.34 -6.61 -8.18
N TYR A 180 -3.48 -6.84 -8.86
CA TYR A 180 -3.57 -6.76 -10.33
C TYR A 180 -3.34 -5.34 -10.82
N GLY A 181 -4.12 -4.38 -10.31
CA GLY A 181 -4.02 -2.98 -10.70
C GLY A 181 -2.66 -2.37 -10.35
N PHE A 182 -2.04 -2.81 -9.26
CA PHE A 182 -0.68 -2.42 -8.90
C PHE A 182 0.34 -2.83 -9.97
N PHE A 183 0.35 -4.10 -10.39
CA PHE A 183 1.30 -4.58 -11.40
C PHE A 183 1.06 -3.94 -12.77
N GLU A 184 -0.20 -3.83 -13.18
CA GLU A 184 -0.56 -3.22 -14.47
C GLU A 184 -0.11 -1.76 -14.55
N THR A 185 -0.38 -0.99 -13.49
CA THR A 185 0.00 0.44 -13.41
C THR A 185 1.51 0.66 -13.55
N LEU A 186 2.32 -0.29 -13.09
CA LEU A 186 3.79 -0.24 -13.16
C LEU A 186 4.34 -0.79 -14.48
N SER A 187 3.52 -1.52 -15.24
CA SER A 187 3.92 -2.17 -16.49
C SER A 187 3.65 -1.33 -17.73
N GLU A 188 2.71 -0.38 -17.66
CA GLU A 188 2.37 0.61 -18.71
C GLU A 188 3.18 1.92 -18.64
#